data_AF-A0A9D7PNH0-F1
#
_entry.id   AF-A0A9D7PNH0-F1
#
_cell.length_a   1.000
_cell.length_b   1.000
_cell.length_c   1.000
_cell.angle_alpha   90.00
_cell.angle_beta   90.00
_cell.angle_gamma   90.00
#
_symmetry.space_group_name_H-M   'P 1'
#
loop_
_entity.id
_entity.type
_entity.pdbx_description
1 polymer ?
#
loop_
_entity_poly.entity_id
_entity_poly.type
_entity_poly.pdbx_seq_one_letter_code
_entity_poly.pdbx_strand_id
1 'polypeptide(L)'
;MQNGLFYIAVIFQCCLYSCIEVPVVLPTGSDPTTNQTTQNVLIEEYTGVRCQNCPAGAQLLEELKTIHGDQLIVLSIHGGFLLNPPIRKTNSLWIILLVHNSSPDLINLRAIPPP
;
A
#
# COMPACT_ATOMS: atom_id res chain seq x y z
N MET A 1 -44.34 -19.52 26.51
CA MET A 1 -43.15 -18.98 27.22
C MET A 1 -41.87 -19.77 26.94
N GLN A 2 -41.93 -21.07 26.60
CA GLN A 2 -40.74 -21.92 26.34
C GLN A 2 -39.87 -21.45 25.15
N ASN A 3 -40.50 -21.02 24.04
CA ASN A 3 -39.78 -20.72 22.79
C ASN A 3 -38.92 -19.45 22.89
N GLY A 4 -39.40 -18.43 23.63
CA GLY A 4 -38.66 -17.17 23.83
C GLY A 4 -37.38 -17.36 24.65
N LEU A 5 -37.42 -18.25 25.65
CA LEU A 5 -36.25 -18.57 26.47
C LEU A 5 -35.17 -19.30 25.67
N PHE A 6 -35.58 -20.15 24.72
CA PHE A 6 -34.65 -20.84 23.82
C PHE A 6 -33.89 -19.86 22.90
N TYR A 7 -34.58 -18.86 22.33
CA TYR A 7 -33.93 -17.86 21.48
C TYR A 7 -32.92 -16.99 22.25
N ILE A 8 -33.24 -16.59 23.48
CA ILE A 8 -32.32 -15.81 24.33
C ILE A 8 -31.08 -16.65 24.67
N ALA A 9 -31.24 -17.94 24.98
CA ALA A 9 -30.13 -18.84 25.28
C ALA A 9 -29.20 -19.04 24.07
N VAL A 10 -29.75 -19.16 22.85
CA VAL A 10 -28.95 -19.29 21.62
C VAL A 10 -28.17 -18.01 21.31
N ILE A 11 -28.80 -16.84 21.46
CA ILE A 11 -28.13 -15.55 21.24
C ILE A 11 -26.99 -15.35 22.23
N PHE A 12 -27.23 -15.64 23.52
CA PHE A 12 -26.20 -15.55 24.55
C PHE A 12 -25.02 -16.51 24.29
N GLN A 13 -25.30 -17.74 23.85
CA GLN A 13 -24.27 -18.72 23.52
C GLN A 13 -23.42 -18.29 22.31
N CYS A 14 -24.03 -17.68 21.29
CA CYS A 14 -23.28 -17.14 20.15
C CYS A 14 -22.39 -15.95 20.53
N CYS A 15 -22.79 -15.13 21.50
CA CYS A 15 -21.98 -14.02 22.00
C CYS A 15 -20.73 -14.45 22.81
N LEU A 16 -20.65 -15.71 23.24
CA LEU A 16 -19.51 -16.25 23.99
C LEU A 16 -18.45 -16.93 23.10
N TYR A 17 -18.70 -17.07 21.80
CA TYR A 17 -17.65 -17.47 20.85
C TYR A 17 -16.81 -16.25 20.47
N SER A 18 -15.72 -16.03 21.20
CA SER A 18 -14.65 -15.15 20.72
C SER A 18 -13.80 -15.89 19.70
N CYS A 19 -13.37 -15.19 18.65
CA CYS A 19 -12.33 -15.69 17.76
C CYS A 19 -10.99 -15.61 18.48
N ILE A 20 -10.16 -16.64 18.35
CA ILE A 20 -8.75 -16.57 18.77
C ILE A 20 -7.97 -15.75 17.73
N GLU A 21 -7.12 -14.83 18.19
CA GLU A 21 -6.19 -14.14 17.32
C GLU A 21 -5.14 -15.12 16.80
N VAL A 22 -4.87 -15.11 15.49
CA VAL A 22 -3.78 -15.88 14.90
C VAL A 22 -2.53 -15.00 14.94
N PRO A 23 -1.47 -15.40 15.67
CA PRO A 23 -0.24 -14.63 15.68
C PRO A 23 0.40 -14.67 14.28
N VAL A 24 0.90 -13.52 13.82
CA VAL A 24 1.73 -13.46 12.61
C VAL A 24 3.10 -14.07 12.95
N VAL A 25 3.38 -15.26 12.42
CA VAL A 25 4.72 -15.85 12.48
C VAL A 25 5.55 -15.19 11.38
N LEU A 26 6.31 -14.17 11.74
CA LEU A 26 7.35 -13.64 10.86
C LEU A 26 8.48 -14.68 10.82
N PRO A 27 9.01 -15.06 9.65
CA PRO A 27 10.24 -15.84 9.59
C PRO A 27 11.35 -14.98 10.22
N THR A 28 11.71 -15.30 11.46
CA THR A 28 12.86 -14.70 12.13
C THR A 28 14.10 -15.13 11.36
N GLY A 29 14.61 -14.27 10.50
CA GLY A 29 15.81 -14.50 9.69
C GLY A 29 17.12 -14.53 10.49
N SER A 30 17.09 -15.03 11.73
CA SER A 30 18.30 -15.23 12.53
C SER A 30 18.67 -16.70 12.48
N ASP A 31 19.36 -17.08 11.41
CA ASP A 31 20.30 -18.19 11.49
C ASP A 31 21.33 -17.84 12.58
N PRO A 32 21.44 -18.61 13.68
CA PRO A 32 22.40 -18.34 14.74
C PRO A 32 23.86 -18.42 14.29
N THR A 33 24.14 -18.83 13.04
CA THR A 33 25.48 -18.86 12.46
C THR A 33 25.82 -17.69 11.54
N THR A 34 24.90 -16.77 11.26
CA THR A 34 25.18 -15.55 10.48
C THR A 34 24.68 -14.30 11.24
N ASN A 35 25.57 -13.63 11.97
CA ASN A 35 25.33 -12.37 12.68
C ASN A 35 25.07 -11.15 11.75
N GLN A 36 24.56 -11.36 10.53
CA GLN A 36 24.23 -10.29 9.60
C GLN A 36 22.73 -10.30 9.31
N THR A 37 21.97 -9.71 10.22
CA THR A 37 20.58 -9.34 9.94
C THR A 37 20.60 -8.13 9.00
N THR A 38 20.26 -8.37 7.72
CA THR A 38 20.07 -7.28 6.78
C THR A 38 18.74 -6.60 7.10
N GLN A 39 18.78 -5.34 7.54
CA GLN A 39 17.57 -4.57 7.82
C GLN A 39 17.06 -3.94 6.53
N ASN A 40 15.79 -4.20 6.21
CA ASN A 40 15.08 -3.55 5.11
C ASN A 40 14.23 -2.40 5.68
N VAL A 41 14.11 -1.32 4.92
CA VAL A 41 13.30 -0.13 5.24
C VAL A 41 12.13 -0.07 4.27
N LEU A 42 10.90 0.02 4.79
CA LEU A 42 9.69 0.25 4.01
C LEU A 42 9.28 1.71 4.16
N ILE A 43 9.07 2.41 3.04
CA ILE A 43 8.49 3.76 2.99
C ILE A 43 7.13 3.68 2.29
N GLU A 44 6.09 4.10 2.98
CA GLU A 44 4.73 4.23 2.44
C GLU A 44 4.45 5.69 2.08
N GLU A 45 4.37 5.99 0.78
CA GLU A 45 4.09 7.33 0.26
C GLU A 45 2.59 7.50 0.01
N TYR A 46 1.92 8.36 0.77
CA TYR A 46 0.53 8.71 0.51
C TYR A 46 0.45 9.85 -0.53
N THR A 47 -0.05 9.55 -1.73
CA THR A 47 0.09 10.39 -2.93
C THR A 47 -1.22 10.64 -3.68
N GLY A 48 -1.19 11.52 -4.68
CA GLY A 48 -2.28 11.69 -5.64
C GLY A 48 -2.13 12.88 -6.60
N VAL A 49 -2.89 12.85 -7.70
CA VAL A 49 -2.77 13.79 -8.83
C VAL A 49 -2.96 15.28 -8.47
N ARG A 50 -3.67 15.59 -7.38
CA ARG A 50 -3.85 17.00 -6.93
C ARG A 50 -2.74 17.49 -6.01
N CYS A 51 -1.90 16.60 -5.49
CA CYS A 51 -0.84 16.94 -4.57
C CYS A 51 0.31 17.63 -5.31
N GLN A 52 0.54 18.90 -5.01
CA GLN A 52 1.58 19.70 -5.69
C GLN A 52 3.01 19.26 -5.33
N ASN A 53 3.19 18.71 -4.13
CA ASN A 53 4.51 18.33 -3.62
C ASN A 53 4.87 16.86 -3.90
N CYS A 54 3.89 16.05 -4.30
CA CYS A 54 4.09 14.61 -4.52
C CYS A 54 5.06 14.30 -5.67
N PRO A 55 5.12 15.07 -6.80
CA PRO A 55 6.14 14.86 -7.81
C PRO A 55 7.58 15.02 -7.29
N ALA A 56 7.81 16.01 -6.42
CA ALA A 56 9.13 16.20 -5.80
C ALA A 56 9.44 15.11 -4.77
N GLY A 57 8.43 14.65 -4.02
CA GLY A 57 8.55 13.51 -3.12
C GLY A 57 8.93 12.22 -3.84
N ALA A 58 8.28 11.92 -4.97
CA ALA A 58 8.57 10.76 -5.80
C ALA A 58 10.02 10.79 -6.33
N GLN A 59 10.51 11.95 -6.79
CA GLN A 59 11.90 12.09 -7.24
C GLN A 59 12.90 11.81 -6.11
N LEU A 60 12.65 12.33 -4.91
CA LEU A 60 13.52 12.04 -3.77
C LEU A 60 13.51 10.55 -3.39
N LEU A 61 12.37 9.87 -3.51
CA LEU A 61 12.28 8.44 -3.25
C LEU A 61 13.03 7.61 -4.30
N GLU A 62 13.05 8.03 -5.57
CA GLU A 62 13.86 7.41 -6.63
C GLU A 62 15.37 7.59 -6.36
N GLU A 63 15.78 8.77 -5.90
CA GLU A 63 17.17 9.02 -5.48
C GLU A 63 17.56 8.13 -4.30
N LEU A 64 16.72 8.04 -3.26
CA LEU A 64 16.94 7.16 -2.12
C LEU A 64 17.00 5.69 -2.53
N LYS A 65 16.17 5.26 -3.49
CA LYS A 65 16.18 3.89 -4.01
C LYS A 65 17.48 3.58 -4.74
N THR A 66 18.06 4.57 -5.42
CA THR A 66 19.38 4.44 -6.07
C THR A 66 20.50 4.28 -5.03
N ILE A 67 20.40 4.97 -3.89
CA ILE A 67 21.40 4.91 -2.81
C ILE A 67 21.30 3.60 -2.01
N HIS A 68 20.09 3.15 -1.69
CA HIS A 68 19.83 2.04 -0.77
C HIS A 68 19.51 0.72 -1.46
N GLY A 69 19.34 0.71 -2.79
CA GLY A 69 19.11 -0.48 -3.59
C GLY A 69 17.95 -1.33 -3.06
N ASP A 70 18.17 -2.64 -2.94
CA ASP A 70 17.13 -3.60 -2.55
C ASP A 70 16.69 -3.49 -1.08
N GLN A 71 17.45 -2.82 -0.22
CA GLN A 71 17.11 -2.65 1.19
C GLN A 71 15.99 -1.62 1.39
N LEU A 72 15.75 -0.73 0.44
CA LEU A 72 14.68 0.25 0.51
C LEU A 72 13.48 -0.19 -0.36
N ILE A 73 12.34 -0.43 0.27
CA ILE A 73 11.09 -0.77 -0.39
C ILE A 73 10.19 0.46 -0.33
N VAL A 74 9.72 0.93 -1.48
CA VAL A 74 8.83 2.10 -1.57
C VAL A 74 7.45 1.62 -2.06
N LEU A 75 6.41 2.00 -1.34
CA LEU A 75 5.01 1.70 -1.64
C LEU A 75 4.22 3.01 -1.76
N SER A 76 3.73 3.34 -2.96
CA SER A 76 2.91 4.54 -3.15
C SER A 76 1.41 4.21 -3.10
N ILE A 77 0.69 4.86 -2.19
CA ILE A 77 -0.74 4.69 -1.96
C ILE A 77 -1.47 5.94 -2.44
N HIS A 78 -2.22 5.79 -3.52
CA HIS A 78 -3.09 6.84 -4.04
C HIS A 78 -4.33 7.00 -3.16
N GLY A 79 -4.54 8.19 -2.61
CA GLY A 79 -5.47 8.36 -1.49
C GLY A 79 -6.45 9.52 -1.58
N GLY A 80 -7.72 9.23 -1.26
CA GLY A 80 -8.73 10.21 -0.87
C GLY A 80 -9.02 11.31 -1.90
N PHE A 81 -9.11 12.55 -1.42
CA PHE A 81 -9.44 13.74 -2.23
C PHE A 81 -8.38 14.09 -3.30
N LEU A 82 -7.19 13.49 -3.20
CA LEU A 82 -6.08 13.73 -4.12
C LEU A 82 -6.20 12.98 -5.44
N LEU A 83 -7.18 12.06 -5.57
CA LEU A 83 -7.37 11.18 -6.73
C LEU A 83 -7.98 11.88 -7.95
N ASN A 84 -8.81 12.90 -7.74
CA ASN A 84 -9.57 13.49 -8.84
C ASN A 84 -8.68 14.45 -9.63
N PRO A 85 -8.48 14.24 -10.94
CA PRO A 85 -7.75 15.20 -11.76
C PRO A 85 -8.49 16.55 -11.72
N PRO A 86 -7.77 17.68 -11.63
CA PRO A 86 -8.41 18.98 -11.80
C PRO A 86 -9.05 19.03 -13.19
N ILE A 87 -10.32 19.47 -13.25
CA ILE A 87 -11.06 19.58 -14.51
C ILE A 87 -10.34 20.59 -15.40
N ARG A 88 -9.58 20.10 -16.38
CA ARG A 88 -8.88 20.96 -17.34
C ARG A 88 -9.89 21.38 -18.40
N LYS A 89 -10.63 22.47 -18.15
CA LYS A 89 -11.44 23.09 -19.22
C LYS A 89 -10.50 23.70 -20.24
N THR A 90 -10.37 23.07 -21.40
CA THR A 90 -9.75 23.70 -22.56
C THR A 90 -10.81 23.95 -23.60
N ASN A 91 -11.02 25.21 -23.94
CA ASN A 91 -11.82 25.61 -25.08
C ASN A 91 -11.00 25.30 -26.33
N SER A 92 -11.65 24.72 -27.34
CA SER A 92 -11.14 24.46 -28.70
C SER A 92 -9.97 23.46 -28.82
N LEU A 93 -10.34 22.25 -29.27
CA LEU A 93 -9.69 21.41 -30.28
C LEU A 93 -8.17 21.57 -30.43
N TRP A 94 -7.42 20.46 -30.23
CA TRP A 94 -5.98 20.24 -30.53
C TRP A 94 -4.99 20.03 -29.37
N ILE A 95 -5.43 19.67 -28.16
CA ILE A 95 -4.50 19.11 -27.17
C ILE A 95 -4.96 17.72 -26.73
N ILE A 96 -4.53 16.72 -27.51
CA ILE A 96 -4.19 15.41 -26.98
C ILE A 96 -2.87 15.61 -26.24
N LEU A 97 -2.92 15.93 -24.94
CA LEU A 97 -1.77 15.75 -24.05
C LEU A 97 -2.03 14.50 -23.23
N LEU A 98 -1.59 13.39 -23.82
CA LEU A 98 -0.80 12.35 -23.17
C LEU A 98 -0.80 12.42 -21.64
N VAL A 99 -1.69 11.68 -21.00
CA VAL A 99 -1.30 10.95 -19.77
C VAL A 99 -0.36 9.85 -20.26
N HIS A 100 0.92 10.19 -20.49
CA HIS A 100 1.95 9.19 -20.69
C HIS A 100 2.59 8.92 -19.33
N ASN A 101 2.64 7.63 -19.00
CA ASN A 101 3.24 7.05 -17.82
C ASN A 101 2.40 7.03 -16.54
N SER A 102 1.19 6.49 -16.64
CA SER A 102 0.60 5.76 -15.52
C SER A 102 1.13 4.33 -15.60
N SER A 103 2.28 4.01 -15.01
CA SER A 103 2.65 2.62 -14.76
C SER A 103 1.52 1.97 -13.97
N PRO A 104 0.79 0.98 -14.53
CA PRO A 104 -0.21 0.25 -13.77
C PRO A 104 0.50 -0.86 -12.98
N ASP A 105 1.42 -0.49 -12.08
CA ASP A 105 2.10 -1.44 -11.21
C ASP A 105 1.34 -1.55 -9.88
N LEU A 106 0.09 -2.00 -10.00
CA LEU A 106 -0.58 -2.64 -8.88
C LEU A 106 0.07 -4.01 -8.69
N ILE A 107 0.88 -4.14 -7.64
CA ILE A 107 1.30 -5.42 -7.05
C ILE A 107 1.86 -6.38 -8.10
N ASN A 108 3.11 -6.17 -8.52
CA ASN A 108 3.90 -7.29 -9.02
C ASN A 108 5.36 -7.15 -8.58
N LEU A 109 5.74 -8.06 -7.69
CA LEU A 109 7.09 -8.48 -7.42
C LEU A 109 7.76 -8.95 -8.72
N ARG A 110 8.27 -8.05 -9.57
CA ARG A 110 9.32 -8.41 -10.52
C ARG A 110 10.06 -7.20 -11.07
N ALA A 111 11.37 -7.26 -10.89
CA ALA A 111 12.36 -6.46 -11.58
C ALA A 111 12.04 -6.33 -13.08
N ILE A 112 12.12 -5.11 -13.60
CA ILE A 112 12.37 -4.86 -15.01
C ILE A 112 13.70 -4.09 -15.10
N PRO A 113 14.72 -4.65 -15.76
CA PRO A 113 15.97 -3.95 -16.04
C PRO A 113 15.73 -2.88 -17.13
N PRO A 114 16.51 -1.77 -17.13
CA PRO A 114 16.34 -0.69 -18.10
C PRO A 114 16.76 -1.11 -19.52
N PRO A 115 16.21 -0.48 -20.58
CA PRO A 115 16.83 -0.48 -21.91
C PRO A 115 18.10 0.36 -21.96
#